data_AF-A0A7V9NLK9-F1
#
_entry.id   AF-A0A7V9NLK9-F1
#
_cell.length_a   1.000
_cell.length_b   1.000
_cell.length_c   1.000
_cell.angle_alpha   90.00
_cell.angle_beta   90.00
_cell.angle_gamma   90.00
#
_symmetry.space_group_name_H-M   'P 1'
#
loop_
_entity.id
_entity.type
_entity.pdbx_description
1 polymer ?
#
loop_
_entity_poly.entity_id
_entity_poly.type
_entity_poly.pdbx_seq_one_letter_code
_entity_poly.pdbx_strand_id
1 'polypeptide(L)'
;MSVENAVKCPTDEGFFKIETLPFSDVPNQSKLFLKYQENTSELASYYGLEINSHTQIPQLIQGVLENYKTDRQILCDTLEETNKSCGGSDKTFENIKLLREP
;
A
#
# COMPACT_ATOMS: atom_id res chain seq x y z
N MET A 1 -31.29 -7.40 -1.05
CA MET A 1 -30.72 -8.37 -2.01
C MET A 1 -29.22 -8.28 -1.86
N SER A 2 -28.63 -9.17 -1.06
CA SER A 2 -27.18 -9.14 -0.78
C SER A 2 -26.49 -10.06 -1.78
N VAL A 3 -25.54 -9.49 -2.53
CA VAL A 3 -24.76 -10.20 -3.54
C VAL A 3 -23.57 -10.83 -2.81
N GLU A 4 -23.58 -12.15 -2.64
CA GLU A 4 -22.46 -12.89 -2.06
C GLU A 4 -21.33 -13.00 -3.11
N ASN A 5 -20.31 -12.15 -2.99
CA ASN A 5 -19.08 -12.31 -3.76
C ASN A 5 -18.16 -13.32 -3.05
N ALA A 6 -18.25 -14.59 -3.42
CA ALA A 6 -17.37 -15.64 -2.92
C ALA A 6 -15.97 -15.52 -3.54
N VAL A 7 -14.97 -15.14 -2.73
CA VAL A 7 -13.55 -15.25 -3.10
C VAL A 7 -13.12 -16.71 -2.91
N LYS A 8 -12.73 -17.39 -3.99
CA LYS A 8 -12.21 -18.76 -3.94
C LYS A 8 -10.74 -18.74 -3.51
N CYS A 9 -10.47 -19.13 -2.25
CA CYS A 9 -9.15 -19.56 -1.81
C CYS A 9 -9.04 -21.08 -1.96
N PRO A 10 -7.99 -21.62 -2.62
CA PRO A 10 -7.76 -23.06 -2.67
C PRO A 10 -6.97 -23.48 -1.43
N THR A 11 -7.63 -24.16 -0.50
CA THR A 11 -6.96 -24.91 0.56
C THR A 11 -7.54 -26.31 0.60
N ASP A 12 -6.67 -27.29 0.38
CA ASP A 12 -6.97 -28.71 0.47
C ASP A 12 -7.46 -29.03 1.90
N GLU A 13 -8.62 -29.69 1.97
CA GLU A 13 -9.19 -30.33 3.16
C GLU A 13 -9.60 -29.43 4.34
N GLY A 14 -10.71 -28.71 4.19
CA GLY A 14 -11.46 -28.16 5.31
C GLY A 14 -12.66 -27.32 4.89
N PHE A 15 -13.86 -27.61 5.43
CA PHE A 15 -15.04 -26.76 5.26
C PHE A 15 -14.91 -25.49 6.12
N PHE A 16 -14.06 -24.54 5.70
CA PHE A 16 -14.03 -23.21 6.30
C PHE A 16 -15.07 -22.32 5.63
N LYS A 17 -16.06 -21.87 6.41
CA LYS A 17 -16.99 -20.82 5.98
C LYS A 17 -16.25 -19.49 6.09
N ILE A 18 -16.05 -18.82 4.97
CA ILE A 18 -15.52 -17.45 4.95
C ILE A 18 -16.66 -16.54 5.38
N GLU A 19 -16.62 -16.07 6.62
CA GLU A 19 -17.55 -15.04 7.09
C GLU A 19 -16.94 -13.67 6.79
N THR A 20 -17.68 -12.83 6.08
CA THR A 20 -17.25 -11.46 5.79
C THR A 20 -17.69 -10.57 6.95
N LEU A 21 -16.74 -10.22 7.82
CA LEU A 21 -16.95 -9.22 8.86
C LEU A 21 -16.57 -7.84 8.30
N PRO A 22 -17.50 -6.88 8.20
CA PRO A 22 -17.15 -5.54 7.76
C PRO A 22 -16.27 -4.88 8.83
N PHE A 23 -15.29 -4.09 8.39
CA PHE A 23 -14.38 -3.41 9.31
C PHE A 23 -15.09 -2.45 10.28
N SER A 24 -16.30 -1.99 9.94
CA SER A 24 -17.17 -1.19 10.83
C SER A 24 -17.51 -1.90 12.15
N ASP A 25 -17.50 -3.23 12.15
CA ASP A 25 -17.90 -4.05 13.29
C ASP A 25 -16.71 -4.39 14.19
N VAL A 26 -15.48 -4.08 13.74
CA VAL A 26 -14.27 -4.22 14.54
C VAL A 26 -14.14 -3.00 15.45
N PRO A 27 -13.93 -3.16 16.77
CA PRO A 27 -13.79 -2.03 17.68
C PRO A 27 -12.50 -1.24 17.41
N ASN A 28 -12.49 0.03 17.82
CA ASN A 28 -11.34 0.95 17.76
C ASN A 28 -10.82 1.25 16.34
N GLN A 29 -11.67 1.13 15.32
CA GLN A 29 -11.32 1.57 13.97
C GLN A 29 -11.42 3.09 13.82
N SER A 30 -10.50 3.67 13.05
CA SER A 30 -10.54 5.09 12.72
C SER A 30 -11.71 5.39 11.78
N LYS A 31 -12.45 6.47 12.03
CA LYS A 31 -13.50 6.96 11.11
C LYS A 31 -12.96 7.22 9.71
N LEU A 32 -11.71 7.69 9.60
CA LEU A 32 -11.07 7.91 8.31
C LEU A 32 -10.81 6.60 7.58
N PHE A 33 -10.39 5.56 8.31
CA PHE A 33 -10.16 4.23 7.74
C PHE A 33 -11.46 3.61 7.23
N LEU A 34 -12.53 3.66 8.03
CA LEU A 34 -13.84 3.16 7.61
C LEU A 34 -14.35 3.91 6.37
N LYS A 35 -14.24 5.25 6.37
CA LYS A 35 -14.62 6.07 5.22
C LYS A 35 -13.81 5.76 3.97
N TYR A 36 -12.51 5.45 4.12
CA TYR A 36 -11.66 5.02 3.01
C TYR A 36 -12.12 3.68 2.42
N GLN A 37 -12.52 2.72 3.25
CA GLN A 37 -13.03 1.43 2.78
C GLN A 37 -14.38 1.55 2.06
N GLU A 38 -15.25 2.46 2.53
CA GLU A 38 -16.58 2.66 1.95
C GLU A 38 -16.57 3.47 0.65
N ASN A 39 -15.76 4.53 0.58
CA ASN A 39 -15.73 5.44 -0.56
C ASN A 39 -14.36 6.13 -0.71
N THR A 40 -13.47 5.53 -1.51
CA THR A 40 -12.14 6.10 -1.75
C THR A 40 -12.20 7.40 -2.57
N SER A 41 -13.21 7.56 -3.43
CA SER A 41 -13.36 8.73 -4.31
C SER A 41 -13.55 10.03 -3.53
N GLU A 42 -14.27 9.99 -2.40
CA GLU A 42 -14.40 11.16 -1.51
C GLU A 42 -13.07 11.61 -0.91
N LEU A 43 -12.13 10.67 -0.74
CA LEU A 43 -10.82 10.92 -0.15
C LEU A 43 -9.75 11.25 -1.20
N ALA A 44 -10.02 11.03 -2.49
CA ALA A 44 -9.10 11.37 -3.57
C ALA A 44 -8.70 12.85 -3.57
N SER A 45 -9.60 13.74 -3.12
CA SER A 45 -9.31 15.17 -2.96
C SER A 45 -8.21 15.47 -1.92
N TYR A 46 -8.03 14.60 -0.92
CA TYR A 46 -7.02 14.77 0.14
C TYR A 46 -5.70 14.07 -0.20
N TYR A 47 -5.74 12.93 -0.91
CA TYR A 47 -4.56 12.10 -1.19
C TYR A 47 -4.05 12.18 -2.63
N GLY A 48 -4.78 12.83 -3.54
CA GLY A 48 -4.39 13.04 -4.93
C GLY A 48 -4.44 11.79 -5.82
N LEU A 49 -4.78 10.64 -5.26
CA LEU A 49 -4.93 9.37 -5.98
C LEU A 49 -6.18 8.65 -5.48
N GLU A 50 -6.92 8.05 -6.42
CA GLU A 50 -8.07 7.20 -6.13
C GLU A 50 -7.68 5.75 -6.44
N ILE A 51 -7.50 4.94 -5.40
CA ILE A 51 -7.13 3.53 -5.52
C ILE A 51 -8.28 2.66 -5.00
N ASN A 52 -9.15 2.26 -5.92
CA ASN A 52 -10.30 1.40 -5.60
C ASN A 52 -9.92 -0.09 -5.57
N SER A 53 -8.79 -0.46 -6.20
CA SER A 53 -8.29 -1.83 -6.23
C SER A 53 -6.77 -1.87 -6.33
N HIS A 54 -6.15 -2.86 -5.71
CA HIS A 54 -4.72 -3.14 -5.85
C HIS A 54 -4.31 -3.41 -7.31
N THR A 55 -5.24 -3.90 -8.14
CA THR A 55 -5.01 -4.13 -9.58
C THR A 55 -4.80 -2.85 -10.39
N GLN A 56 -5.12 -1.69 -9.81
CA GLN A 56 -4.93 -0.37 -10.43
C GLN A 56 -3.55 0.23 -10.14
N ILE A 57 -2.79 -0.35 -9.20
CA ILE A 57 -1.47 0.17 -8.81
C ILE A 57 -0.49 0.24 -10.00
N PRO A 58 -0.37 -0.79 -10.87
CA PRO A 58 0.56 -0.73 -11.99
C PRO A 58 0.32 0.45 -12.95
N GLN A 59 -0.94 0.82 -13.17
CA GLN A 59 -1.32 1.92 -14.06
C GLN A 59 -0.98 3.30 -13.46
N LEU A 60 -0.87 3.40 -12.13
CA LEU A 60 -0.56 4.64 -11.42
C LEU A 60 0.95 4.94 -11.36
N ILE A 61 1.81 3.93 -11.57
CA ILE A 61 3.27 4.07 -11.45
C ILE A 61 3.79 5.25 -12.26
N GLN A 62 3.43 5.31 -13.54
CA GLN A 62 3.92 6.36 -14.44
C GLN A 62 3.49 7.75 -13.96
N GLY A 63 2.21 7.91 -13.58
CA GLY A 63 1.70 9.18 -13.06
C GLY A 63 2.38 9.63 -11.78
N VAL A 64 2.72 8.70 -10.88
CA VAL A 64 3.48 9.01 -9.66
C VAL A 64 4.91 9.44 -10.01
N LEU A 65 5.61 8.70 -10.87
CA LEU A 65 6.98 9.04 -11.28
C LEU A 65 7.07 10.37 -12.07
N GLU A 66 6.01 10.75 -12.76
CA GLU A 66 5.92 12.03 -13.45
C GLU A 66 5.69 13.20 -12.50
N ASN A 67 4.79 13.06 -11.52
CA ASN A 67 4.39 14.15 -10.64
C ASN A 67 5.29 14.33 -9.41
N TYR A 68 5.95 13.26 -8.93
CA TYR A 68 6.81 13.31 -7.75
C TYR A 68 8.28 13.25 -8.15
N LYS A 69 8.87 14.42 -8.34
CA LYS A 69 10.30 14.57 -8.61
C LYS A 69 11.08 14.66 -7.31
N THR A 70 12.03 13.75 -7.14
CA THR A 70 12.97 13.73 -6.03
C THR A 70 14.38 13.63 -6.58
N ASP A 71 15.32 14.34 -5.96
CA ASP A 71 16.73 14.10 -6.16
C ASP A 71 17.10 12.76 -5.51
N ARG A 72 17.13 11.70 -6.34
CA ARG A 72 17.44 10.34 -5.89
C ARG A 72 18.84 10.24 -5.30
N GLN A 73 19.78 11.10 -5.72
CA GLN A 73 21.14 11.10 -5.20
C GLN A 73 21.14 11.57 -3.75
N ILE A 74 20.56 12.74 -3.48
CA ILE A 74 20.46 13.30 -2.12
C ILE A 74 19.66 12.36 -1.21
N LEU A 75 18.56 11.78 -1.71
CA LEU A 75 17.76 10.82 -0.95
C LEU A 75 18.59 9.60 -0.55
N CYS A 76 19.28 8.97 -1.50
CA CYS A 76 20.06 7.76 -1.22
C CYS A 76 21.25 8.06 -0.31
N ASP A 77 21.92 9.20 -0.46
CA ASP A 77 23.02 9.60 0.42
C ASP A 77 22.54 9.78 1.87
N THR A 78 21.40 10.45 2.04
CA THR A 78 20.76 10.64 3.36
C THR A 78 20.34 9.30 3.98
N LEU A 79 19.76 8.39 3.18
CA LEU A 79 19.37 7.06 3.62
C LEU A 79 20.59 6.23 4.04
N GLU A 80 21.69 6.27 3.29
CA GLU A 80 22.92 5.57 3.64
C GLU A 80 23.51 6.08 4.96
N GLU A 81 23.61 7.41 5.13
CA GLU A 81 24.12 8.03 6.35
C GLU A 81 23.28 7.61 7.57
N THR A 82 21.96 7.75 7.46
CA THR A 82 21.02 7.40 8.53
C THR A 82 21.14 5.92 8.89
N ASN A 83 21.13 5.02 7.90
CA ASN A 83 21.20 3.58 8.14
C ASN A 83 22.57 3.15 8.68
N LYS A 84 23.67 3.81 8.31
CA LYS A 84 24.99 3.58 8.94
C LYS A 84 24.94 3.89 10.43
N SER A 85 24.30 4.99 10.83
CA SER A 85 24.17 5.38 12.24
C SER A 85 23.26 4.44 13.06
N CYS A 86 22.28 3.82 12.41
CA CYS A 86 21.29 2.94 13.04
C CYS A 86 21.63 1.44 12.98
N GLY A 87 22.79 1.06 12.43
CA GLY A 87 23.19 -0.35 12.31
C GLY A 87 22.43 -1.13 11.23
N GLY A 88 22.16 -0.48 10.10
CA GLY A 88 21.50 -1.09 8.94
C GLY A 88 22.23 -2.32 8.42
N SER A 89 21.48 -3.28 7.88
CA SER A 89 22.01 -4.53 7.32
C SER A 89 22.54 -4.35 5.90
N ASP A 90 23.37 -5.28 5.43
CA ASP A 90 23.87 -5.30 4.05
C ASP A 90 22.72 -5.25 3.02
N LYS A 91 21.61 -5.97 3.29
CA LYS A 91 20.41 -5.94 2.45
C LYS A 91 19.81 -4.55 2.31
N THR A 92 19.91 -3.74 3.37
CA THR A 92 19.43 -2.34 3.35
C THR A 92 20.27 -1.51 2.38
N PHE A 93 21.60 -1.64 2.43
CA PHE A 93 22.50 -0.92 1.53
C PHE A 93 22.38 -1.39 0.08
N GLU A 94 22.14 -2.68 -0.17
CA GLU A 94 21.78 -3.19 -1.50
C GLU A 94 20.50 -2.54 -2.04
N ASN A 95 19.46 -2.45 -1.22
CA ASN A 95 18.19 -1.84 -1.63
C ASN A 95 18.34 -0.34 -1.90
N ILE A 96 19.16 0.37 -1.12
CA ILE A 96 19.46 1.79 -1.38
C ILE A 96 20.21 1.95 -2.70
N LYS A 97 21.16 1.05 -3.01
CA LYS A 97 21.85 1.06 -4.30
C LYS A 97 20.89 0.85 -5.46
N LEU A 98 19.94 -0.09 -5.34
CA LEU A 98 18.90 -0.33 -6.35
C LEU A 98 18.00 0.91 -6.54
N LEU A 99 17.63 1.59 -5.45
CA LEU A 99 16.81 2.81 -5.52
C LEU A 99 17.51 3.96 -6.26
N ARG A 100 18.84 3.97 -6.25
CA ARG A 100 19.66 4.97 -6.95
C ARG A 100 19.61 4.79 -8.48
N GLU A 101 19.33 3.57 -8.96
CA GLU A 101 19.17 3.28 -10.38
C GLU A 101 17.81 3.84 -10.90
N PRO A 102 17.76 4.44 -12.11
CA PRO A 102 16.56 5.10 -12.65
C PRO A 102 15.37 4.15 -12.88
#